data_AF-A0A9E1TS08-F1
#
_entry.id   AF-A0A9E1TS08-F1
#
_cell.length_a   1.000
_cell.length_b   1.000
_cell.length_c   1.000
_cell.angle_alpha   90.00
_cell.angle_beta   90.00
_cell.angle_gamma   90.00
#
_symmetry.space_group_name_H-M   'P 1'
#
loop_
_entity.id
_entity.type
_entity.pdbx_description
1 polymer ?
#
loop_
_entity_poly.entity_id
_entity_poly.type
_entity_poly.pdbx_seq_one_letter_code
_entity_poly.pdbx_strand_id
1 'polypeptide(L)'
;MSPATGEPSEPSCVLEVRVTPKARRTDLRLVDDVIRVRVAEAPEDGKATEAARRSLAAALGLRRPAVALESGATSRTKRYRVTGLTEDEARSRLAN
;
A
#
# COMPACT_ATOMS: atom_id res chain seq x y z
N MET A 1 1.27 -37.88 -10.00
CA MET A 1 1.03 -36.75 -9.09
C MET A 1 0.70 -35.54 -9.95
N SER A 2 -0.59 -35.33 -10.21
CA SER A 2 -1.06 -34.13 -10.89
C SER A 2 -1.10 -33.01 -9.85
N PRO A 3 -0.44 -31.86 -10.06
CA PRO A 3 -0.81 -30.69 -9.28
C PRO A 3 -2.26 -30.34 -9.64
N ALA A 4 -3.05 -30.08 -8.61
CA ALA A 4 -4.42 -29.60 -8.74
C ALA A 4 -4.48 -28.43 -9.72
N THR A 5 -5.57 -28.35 -10.49
CA THR A 5 -6.00 -27.16 -11.22
C THR A 5 -6.10 -26.00 -10.24
N GLY A 6 -4.98 -25.30 -10.02
CA GLY A 6 -4.96 -24.03 -9.33
C GLY A 6 -5.46 -23.00 -10.33
N GLU A 7 -6.68 -22.51 -10.14
CA GLU A 7 -7.03 -21.20 -10.68
C GLU A 7 -5.87 -20.25 -10.34
N PRO A 8 -5.38 -19.42 -11.26
CA PRO A 8 -4.38 -18.43 -10.89
C PRO A 8 -5.03 -17.51 -9.86
N SER A 9 -4.79 -17.77 -8.57
CA SER A 9 -5.16 -16.87 -7.48
C SER A 9 -4.68 -15.50 -7.90
N GLU A 10 -5.60 -14.54 -7.92
CA GLU A 10 -5.34 -13.19 -8.39
C GLU A 10 -4.01 -12.69 -7.79
N PRO A 11 -3.11 -12.12 -8.61
CA PRO A 11 -1.79 -11.73 -8.13
C PRO A 11 -1.95 -10.79 -6.94
N SER A 12 -1.30 -11.11 -5.84
CA SER A 12 -1.35 -10.30 -4.63
C SER A 12 0.02 -10.19 -3.98
N CYS A 13 0.27 -9.05 -3.34
CA CYS A 13 1.50 -8.77 -2.64
C CYS A 13 1.24 -7.97 -1.37
N VAL A 14 2.26 -7.86 -0.52
CA VAL A 14 2.21 -7.05 0.70
C VAL A 14 3.28 -5.98 0.62
N LEU A 15 2.84 -4.72 0.68
CA LEU A 15 3.72 -3.58 0.65
C LEU A 15 3.88 -3.01 2.05
N GLU A 16 5.13 -2.88 2.49
CA GLU A 16 5.46 -2.14 3.69
C GLU A 16 5.53 -0.63 3.38
N VAL A 17 4.74 0.14 4.11
CA VAL A 17 4.54 1.57 3.89
C VAL A 17 4.79 2.34 5.18
N ARG A 18 5.76 3.24 5.14
CA ARG A 18 6.04 4.15 6.24
C ARG A 18 5.18 5.41 6.09
N VAL A 19 4.17 5.52 6.94
CA VAL A 19 3.23 6.63 6.98
C VAL A 19 3.73 7.73 7.91
N THR A 20 3.82 8.94 7.36
CA THR A 20 4.16 10.18 8.07
C THR A 20 2.92 11.08 8.11
N PRO A 21 2.19 11.12 9.24
CA PRO A 21 1.01 11.96 9.39
C PRO A 21 1.37 13.43 9.60
N LYS A 22 0.35 14.31 9.56
CA LYS A 22 0.50 15.78 9.76
C LYS A 22 1.52 16.43 8.82
N ALA A 23 1.66 15.90 7.61
CA ALA A 23 2.51 16.47 6.59
C ALA A 23 1.88 17.72 5.98
N ARG A 24 2.70 18.70 5.57
CA ARG A 24 2.21 19.90 4.87
C ARG A 24 1.57 19.57 3.52
N ARG A 25 2.00 18.49 2.87
CA ARG A 25 1.51 18.00 1.57
C ARG A 25 1.43 16.48 1.60
N THR A 26 0.42 15.94 0.93
CA THR A 26 0.32 14.50 0.66
C THR A 26 1.29 14.14 -0.47
N ASP A 27 2.09 13.10 -0.25
CA ASP A 27 3.15 12.69 -1.15
C ASP A 27 3.45 11.20 -0.95
N LEU A 28 3.68 10.47 -2.04
CA LEU A 28 4.05 9.07 -2.03
C LEU A 28 5.31 8.90 -2.86
N ARG A 29 6.33 8.25 -2.31
CA ARG A 29 7.58 7.94 -3.01
C ARG A 29 8.17 6.61 -2.56
N LEU A 30 8.82 5.92 -3.48
CA LEU A 30 9.73 4.83 -3.18
C LEU A 30 11.14 5.41 -2.97
N VAL A 31 11.76 5.16 -1.81
CA VAL A 31 13.10 5.65 -1.47
C VAL A 31 13.87 4.53 -0.79
N ASP A 32 15.00 4.10 -1.36
CA ASP A 32 15.82 3.00 -0.84
C ASP A 32 14.99 1.73 -0.54
N ASP A 33 14.15 1.30 -1.49
CA ASP A 33 13.18 0.20 -1.34
C ASP A 33 12.08 0.38 -0.27
N VAL A 34 12.03 1.54 0.38
CA VAL A 34 11.01 1.87 1.38
C VAL A 34 9.94 2.78 0.78
N ILE A 35 8.69 2.32 0.80
CA ILE A 35 7.55 3.13 0.38
C ILE A 35 7.22 4.12 1.49
N ARG A 36 7.37 5.41 1.20
CA ARG A 36 7.08 6.49 2.14
C ARG A 36 5.84 7.23 1.69
N VAL A 37 4.87 7.33 2.60
CA VAL A 37 3.62 8.04 2.36
C VAL A 37 3.45 9.13 3.39
N ARG A 38 3.38 10.37 2.93
CA ARG A 38 3.10 11.55 3.74
C ARG A 38 1.64 11.91 3.55
N VAL A 39 0.94 12.17 4.65
CA VAL A 39 -0.48 12.52 4.64
C VAL A 39 -0.71 13.70 5.57
N ALA A 40 -1.64 14.60 5.21
CA ALA A 40 -1.99 15.74 6.04
C ALA A 40 -2.78 15.30 7.29
N GLU A 41 -3.50 14.20 7.17
CA GLU A 41 -4.34 13.60 8.19
C GLU A 41 -3.53 13.21 9.43
N ALA A 42 -4.15 13.40 10.59
CA ALA A 42 -3.61 12.98 11.87
C ALA A 42 -3.67 11.44 12.01
N PRO A 43 -2.82 10.84 12.88
CA PRO A 43 -2.83 9.41 13.14
C PRO A 43 -4.01 8.95 14.03
N GLU A 44 -4.91 9.84 14.38
CA GLU A 44 -6.13 9.56 15.16
C GLU A 44 -7.22 8.93 14.29
N ASP A 45 -8.08 8.12 14.91
CA ASP A 45 -9.25 7.48 14.26
C ASP A 45 -8.95 6.73 12.96
N GLY A 46 -7.70 6.32 12.73
CA GLY A 46 -7.28 5.68 11.48
C GLY A 46 -7.27 6.61 10.25
N LYS A 47 -7.42 7.93 10.41
CA LYS A 47 -7.46 8.89 9.29
C LYS A 47 -6.18 8.83 8.45
N ALA A 48 -5.00 8.84 9.09
CA ALA A 48 -3.73 8.68 8.37
C ALA A 48 -3.61 7.33 7.64
N THR A 49 -4.18 6.27 8.21
CA THR A 49 -4.19 4.93 7.60
C THR A 49 -5.06 4.92 6.35
N GLU A 50 -6.25 5.51 6.39
CA GLU A 50 -7.13 5.60 5.23
C GLU A 50 -6.57 6.54 4.16
N ALA A 51 -5.99 7.68 4.55
CA ALA A 51 -5.33 8.60 3.63
C ALA A 51 -4.14 7.95 2.93
N ALA A 52 -3.33 7.17 3.65
CA ALA A 52 -2.23 6.42 3.06
C ALA A 52 -2.73 5.33 2.11
N ARG A 53 -3.80 4.61 2.49
CA ARG A 53 -4.45 3.61 1.63
C ARG A 53 -4.95 4.22 0.32
N ARG A 54 -5.59 5.39 0.38
CA ARG A 54 -6.07 6.13 -0.80
C ARG A 54 -4.92 6.58 -1.70
N SER A 55 -3.86 7.12 -1.10
CA SER A 55 -2.66 7.56 -1.83
C SER A 55 -1.99 6.38 -2.54
N LEU A 56 -1.86 5.24 -1.86
CA LEU A 56 -1.30 4.02 -2.43
C LEU A 56 -2.15 3.47 -3.57
N ALA A 57 -3.48 3.36 -3.39
CA ALA A 57 -4.38 2.92 -4.44
C ALA A 57 -4.32 3.82 -5.68
N ALA A 58 -4.27 5.14 -5.49
CA ALA A 58 -4.15 6.10 -6.58
C ALA A 58 -2.82 5.96 -7.34
N ALA A 59 -1.69 5.85 -6.62
CA ALA A 59 -0.38 5.69 -7.24
C ALA A 59 -0.25 4.35 -7.99
N LEU A 60 -0.87 3.29 -7.48
CA LEU A 60 -0.89 1.98 -8.14
C LEU A 60 -1.92 1.89 -9.28
N GLY A 61 -2.77 2.90 -9.48
CA GLY A 61 -3.86 2.85 -10.46
C GLY A 61 -4.94 1.82 -10.13
N LEU A 62 -5.10 1.50 -8.85
CA LEU A 62 -6.03 0.49 -8.34
C LEU A 62 -7.25 1.12 -7.66
N ARG A 63 -8.33 0.35 -7.54
CA ARG A 63 -9.49 0.73 -6.73
C ARG A 63 -9.16 0.58 -5.25
N ARG A 64 -9.74 1.43 -4.40
CA ARG A 64 -9.59 1.35 -2.92
C ARG A 64 -9.72 -0.08 -2.34
N PRO A 65 -10.72 -0.92 -2.69
CA PRO A 65 -10.84 -2.26 -2.12
C PRO A 65 -9.68 -3.20 -2.47
N ALA A 66 -8.94 -2.93 -3.55
CA ALA A 66 -7.76 -3.72 -3.91
C ALA A 66 -6.57 -3.45 -2.97
N VAL A 67 -6.64 -2.42 -2.13
CA VAL A 67 -5.64 -2.09 -1.13
C VAL A 67 -6.29 -2.20 0.25
N ALA A 68 -5.85 -3.19 1.03
CA ALA A 68 -6.35 -3.45 2.37
C ALA A 68 -5.22 -3.35 3.39
N LEU A 69 -5.50 -2.77 4.57
CA LEU A 69 -4.53 -2.80 5.66
C LEU A 69 -4.45 -4.23 6.21
N GLU A 70 -3.28 -4.84 6.13
CA GLU A 70 -3.00 -6.15 6.71
C GLU A 70 -2.56 -6.03 8.18
N SER A 71 -1.67 -5.08 8.48
CA SER A 71 -1.19 -4.84 9.85
C SER A 71 -0.54 -3.46 10.02
N GLY A 72 -0.26 -3.08 11.27
CA GLY A 72 0.39 -1.79 11.59
C GLY A 72 -0.58 -0.62 11.73
N ALA A 73 -1.86 -0.87 12.05
CA ALA A 73 -2.87 0.18 12.25
C ALA A 73 -2.40 1.26 13.25
N THR A 74 -1.75 0.86 14.34
CA THR A 74 -1.21 1.72 15.41
C THR A 74 0.25 2.12 15.22
N SER A 75 0.93 1.57 14.20
CA SER A 75 2.34 1.87 13.91
C SER A 75 2.48 2.88 12.78
N ARG A 76 3.63 3.56 12.74
CA ARG A 76 4.04 4.39 11.59
C ARG A 76 4.37 3.54 10.37
N THR A 77 4.79 2.29 10.58
CA THR A 77 5.00 1.32 9.51
C THR A 77 3.75 0.47 9.38
N LYS A 78 3.14 0.48 8.19
CA LYS A 78 1.89 -0.20 7.88
C LYS A 78 2.13 -1.19 6.76
N ARG A 79 1.51 -2.36 6.85
CA ARG A 79 1.54 -3.35 5.77
C ARG A 79 0.20 -3.32 5.06
N TYR A 80 0.22 -3.03 3.77
CA TYR A 80 -0.96 -3.06 2.93
C TYR A 80 -0.89 -4.26 2.00
N ARG A 81 -1.93 -5.09 2.03
CA ARG A 81 -2.14 -6.10 1.02
C ARG A 81 -2.71 -5.45 -0.23
N VAL A 82 -2.07 -5.71 -1.35
CA VAL A 82 -2.51 -5.28 -2.68
C VAL A 82 -2.96 -6.51 -3.44
N THR A 83 -4.16 -6.47 -3.99
CA THR A 83 -4.69 -7.50 -4.90
C THR A 83 -4.74 -6.96 -6.33
N GLY A 84 -4.53 -7.85 -7.31
CA GLY A 84 -4.43 -7.52 -8.72
C GLY A 84 -3.05 -7.04 -9.19
N LEU A 85 -2.02 -7.06 -8.33
CA LEU A 85 -0.63 -6.73 -8.69
C LEU A 85 0.37 -7.60 -7.94
N THR A 86 1.45 -7.98 -8.63
CA THR A 86 2.64 -8.53 -7.99
C THR A 86 3.45 -7.44 -7.28
N GLU A 87 4.36 -7.84 -6.39
CA GLU A 87 5.23 -6.91 -5.66
C GLU A 87 6.10 -6.07 -6.61
N ASP A 88 6.64 -6.71 -7.65
CA ASP A 88 7.50 -6.08 -8.66
C ASP A 88 6.75 -5.03 -9.49
N GLU A 89 5.55 -5.35 -9.97
CA GLU A 89 4.70 -4.39 -10.68
C GLU A 89 4.30 -3.22 -9.79
N ALA A 90 3.96 -3.50 -8.53
CA ALA A 90 3.61 -2.46 -7.59
C ALA A 90 4.80 -1.53 -7.33
N ARG A 91 6.00 -2.05 -7.08
CA ARG A 91 7.22 -1.24 -6.91
C ARG A 91 7.54 -0.43 -8.16
N SER A 92 7.44 -1.05 -9.34
CA SER A 92 7.68 -0.38 -10.62
C SER A 92 6.74 0.82 -10.84
N ARG A 93 5.46 0.71 -10.43
CA ARG A 93 4.51 1.82 -10.49
C ARG A 93 4.81 2.95 -9.50
N LEU A 94 5.47 2.65 -8.37
CA LEU A 94 5.82 3.63 -7.34
C LEU A 94 7.21 4.26 -7.55
N ALA A 95 8.02 3.69 -8.45
CA ALA A 95 9.34 4.17 -8.83
C ALA A 95 9.33 5.19 -9.99
N ASN A 96 8.17 5.38 -10.62
CA ASN A 96 7.96 6.20 -11.82
C ASN A 96 7.19 7.49 -11.49
#